data_AF-A0A6J1AD83-F1
#
_entry.id   AF-A0A6J1AD83-F1
#
_cell.length_a   1.000
_cell.length_b   1.000
_cell.length_c   1.000
_cell.angle_alpha   90.00
_cell.angle_beta   90.00
_cell.angle_gamma   90.00
#
_symmetry.space_group_name_H-M   'P 1'
#
loop_
_entity.id
_entity.type
_entity.pdbx_description
1 polymer ?
#
loop_
_entity_poly.entity_id
_entity_poly.type
_entity_poly.pdbx_seq_one_letter_code
_entity_poly.pdbx_strand_id
1 'polypeptide(L)'
;MAPVARAIALAGAFHHYSHITIRSPRRLYHSCRAIYNPKVQIKEEGQPQTLDYRVFLVDHSGKKVSPWHDIPLHLGDGVFNFVVEIPKDTSAKMEVATDELYTPIKQDTKKGKLRYYPYNIHWNYGLLPQTWEDPSFSNPKVEGALGDNDPVLVDVVEIGERRRKIGQILKVKPLAALAMIDKGELDWKIVAISLDDPRASLVNDVDDVEKHFPGTLVAIRDWFRDYKIPDGKPANRFALGNKAANKDYALKIINETNESWAKLMKRSIPSGDLSLL
;
A
#
# COMPACT_ATOMS: atom_id res chain seq x y z
N MET A 1 -6.50 92.95 23.29
CA MET A 1 -7.01 92.18 24.44
C MET A 1 -6.24 90.88 24.52
N ALA A 2 -5.38 90.73 25.53
CA ALA A 2 -4.88 89.43 25.99
C ALA A 2 -5.85 88.90 27.08
N PRO A 3 -5.83 87.60 27.40
CA PRO A 3 -4.88 87.18 28.43
C PRO A 3 -4.23 85.81 28.20
N VAL A 4 -3.17 85.66 28.98
CA VAL A 4 -2.29 84.52 29.21
C VAL A 4 -2.91 83.58 30.24
N ALA A 5 -2.73 82.26 30.09
CA ALA A 5 -2.68 81.34 31.23
C ALA A 5 -1.71 80.18 30.96
N ARG A 6 -0.62 80.17 31.73
CA ARG A 6 0.32 79.05 31.95
C ARG A 6 -0.31 78.01 32.87
N ALA A 7 0.05 76.74 32.69
CA ALA A 7 0.78 75.89 33.68
C ALA A 7 0.43 74.41 33.47
N ILE A 8 1.40 73.58 33.03
CA ILE A 8 2.28 72.69 33.83
C ILE A 8 1.73 71.24 33.87
N ALA A 9 2.65 70.33 33.55
CA ALA A 9 2.52 68.90 33.30
C ALA A 9 2.32 68.03 34.56
N LEU A 10 1.81 66.81 34.35
CA LEU A 10 2.27 65.53 34.94
C LEU A 10 1.55 64.41 34.18
N ALA A 11 2.24 63.69 33.29
CA ALA A 11 3.01 62.47 33.53
C ALA A 11 2.18 61.19 33.27
N GLY A 12 2.61 60.41 32.30
CA GLY A 12 2.04 59.11 31.96
C GLY A 12 2.83 58.48 30.81
N ALA A 13 3.90 57.77 31.18
CA ALA A 13 4.84 57.15 30.26
C ALA A 13 4.18 56.06 29.41
N PHE A 14 4.45 56.06 28.10
CA PHE A 14 4.31 54.88 27.24
C PHE A 14 5.65 54.58 26.58
N HIS A 15 6.25 53.47 27.02
CA HIS A 15 7.46 52.91 26.47
C HIS A 15 7.20 52.34 25.06
N HIS A 16 8.11 52.69 24.16
CA HIS A 16 8.27 52.15 22.82
C HIS A 16 8.50 50.63 22.89
N TYR A 17 7.68 49.84 22.20
CA TYR A 17 8.05 48.48 21.79
C TYR A 17 8.03 48.41 20.26
N SER A 18 9.22 48.29 19.70
CA SER A 18 9.51 48.00 18.31
C SER A 18 9.02 46.60 17.94
N HIS A 19 8.15 46.52 16.92
CA HIS A 19 7.68 45.26 16.34
C HIS A 19 8.82 44.57 15.59
N ILE A 20 9.35 43.48 16.15
CA ILE A 20 10.22 42.53 15.47
C ILE A 20 9.32 41.57 14.66
N THR A 21 9.36 41.68 13.33
CA THR A 21 8.69 40.73 12.44
C THR A 21 9.51 39.44 12.34
N ILE A 22 9.13 38.41 13.10
CA ILE A 22 9.74 37.08 13.03
C ILE A 22 9.28 36.41 11.71
N ARG A 23 10.16 36.37 10.71
CA ARG A 23 9.95 35.54 9.50
C ARG A 23 10.10 34.08 9.88
N SER A 24 8.99 33.34 9.81
CA SER A 24 8.98 31.88 9.89
C SER A 24 9.87 31.28 8.79
N PRO A 25 10.79 30.36 9.10
CA PRO A 25 11.56 29.67 8.07
C PRO A 25 10.62 28.70 7.36
N ARG A 26 10.39 28.92 6.06
CA ARG A 26 9.74 27.94 5.18
C ARG A 26 10.55 26.64 5.27
N ARG A 27 9.98 25.60 5.91
CA ARG A 27 10.48 24.23 5.80
C ARG A 27 10.43 23.86 4.32
N LEU A 28 11.59 23.88 3.67
CA LEU A 28 11.78 23.23 2.38
C LEU A 28 11.64 21.74 2.63
N TYR A 29 10.45 21.20 2.39
CA TYR A 29 10.27 19.77 2.20
C TYR A 29 11.11 19.38 0.98
N HIS A 30 12.31 18.88 1.24
CA HIS A 30 13.09 18.20 0.22
C HIS A 30 12.38 16.87 -0.01
N SER A 31 11.31 16.87 -0.81
CA SER A 31 10.87 15.63 -1.44
C SER A 31 12.03 15.24 -2.33
N CYS A 32 12.77 14.21 -1.93
CA CYS A 32 13.71 13.56 -2.83
C CYS A 32 12.84 12.90 -3.92
N ARG A 33 12.44 13.68 -4.93
CA ARG A 33 11.98 13.16 -6.21
C ARG A 33 13.23 12.66 -6.92
N ALA A 34 13.77 11.54 -6.44
CA ALA A 34 14.48 10.65 -7.33
C ALA A 34 13.47 10.38 -8.46
N ILE A 35 13.80 10.81 -9.68
CA ILE A 35 13.09 10.41 -10.88
C ILE A 35 13.35 8.91 -11.00
N TYR A 36 12.57 8.13 -10.27
CA TYR A 36 12.59 6.69 -10.36
C TYR A 36 11.91 6.34 -11.68
N ASN A 37 12.73 6.08 -12.69
CA ASN A 37 12.30 5.41 -13.89
C ASN A 37 13.28 4.29 -14.26
N PRO A 38 13.54 3.30 -13.37
CA PRO A 38 14.07 2.07 -13.87
C PRO A 38 12.94 1.43 -14.65
N LYS A 39 13.09 1.36 -15.97
CA LYS A 39 12.50 0.24 -16.69
C LYS A 39 13.15 -0.99 -16.08
N VAL A 40 12.46 -1.59 -15.11
CA VAL A 40 12.88 -2.86 -14.55
C VAL A 40 12.56 -3.95 -15.56
N GLN A 41 13.41 -4.98 -15.58
CA GLN A 41 13.19 -6.18 -16.35
C GLN A 41 12.92 -7.33 -15.39
N ILE A 42 12.02 -8.21 -15.81
CA ILE A 42 11.70 -9.43 -15.09
C ILE A 42 12.76 -10.47 -15.45
N LYS A 43 13.43 -11.04 -14.45
CA LYS A 43 14.41 -12.09 -14.61
C LYS A 43 13.97 -13.32 -13.83
N GLU A 44 13.61 -14.37 -14.55
CA GLU A 44 13.24 -15.67 -13.98
C GLU A 44 14.51 -16.51 -13.76
N GLU A 45 14.61 -17.13 -12.59
CA GLU A 45 15.66 -18.09 -12.22
C GLU A 45 14.99 -19.37 -11.70
N GLY A 46 15.52 -20.54 -12.06
CA GLY A 46 14.86 -21.82 -11.83
C GLY A 46 13.81 -22.18 -12.89
N GLN A 47 13.14 -23.32 -12.73
CA GLN A 47 12.08 -23.76 -13.65
C GLN A 47 10.70 -23.39 -13.09
N PRO A 48 9.76 -22.90 -13.90
CA PRO A 48 8.41 -22.64 -13.41
C PRO A 48 7.79 -23.89 -12.75
N GLN A 49 7.01 -23.67 -11.69
CA GLN A 49 6.38 -24.75 -10.90
C GLN A 49 7.37 -25.67 -10.18
N THR A 50 8.51 -25.15 -9.76
CA THR A 50 9.44 -25.82 -8.84
C THR A 50 9.70 -24.98 -7.58
N LEU A 51 10.27 -25.60 -6.54
CA LEU A 51 10.53 -24.94 -5.25
C LEU A 51 11.64 -23.88 -5.35
N ASP A 52 12.56 -24.02 -6.32
CA ASP A 52 13.67 -23.12 -6.60
C ASP A 52 13.30 -21.98 -7.55
N TYR A 53 12.08 -21.96 -8.10
CA TYR A 53 11.63 -20.89 -8.99
C TYR A 53 11.60 -19.53 -8.29
N ARG A 54 12.26 -18.54 -8.87
CA ARG A 54 12.31 -17.15 -8.38
C ARG A 54 12.14 -16.19 -9.54
N VAL A 55 11.38 -15.13 -9.30
CA VAL A 55 11.25 -14.00 -10.23
C VAL A 55 11.89 -12.78 -9.59
N PHE A 56 13.06 -12.40 -10.09
CA PHE A 56 13.76 -11.19 -9.69
C PHE A 56 13.37 -10.02 -10.59
N LEU A 57 13.46 -8.81 -10.05
CA LEU A 57 13.49 -7.59 -10.84
C LEU A 57 14.93 -7.10 -10.97
N VAL A 58 15.31 -6.65 -12.16
CA VAL A 58 16.63 -6.08 -12.40
C VAL A 58 16.51 -4.74 -13.13
N ASP A 59 17.39 -3.79 -12.82
CA ASP A 59 17.49 -2.55 -13.59
C ASP A 59 18.24 -2.76 -14.92
N HIS A 60 18.38 -1.71 -15.72
CA HIS A 60 19.10 -1.76 -17.00
C HIS A 60 20.57 -2.13 -16.90
N SER A 61 21.19 -1.99 -15.72
CA SER A 61 22.58 -2.39 -15.46
C SER A 61 22.68 -3.86 -15.04
N GLY A 62 21.54 -4.55 -14.86
CA GLY A 62 21.48 -5.92 -14.36
C GLY A 62 21.53 -6.03 -12.84
N LYS A 63 21.49 -4.90 -12.11
CA LYS A 63 21.44 -4.90 -10.65
C LYS A 63 20.05 -5.33 -10.19
N LYS A 64 19.99 -6.25 -9.21
CA LYS A 64 18.74 -6.68 -8.58
C LYS A 64 18.07 -5.49 -7.87
N VAL A 65 16.75 -5.41 -8.04
CA VAL A 65 15.86 -4.40 -7.47
C VAL A 65 14.85 -5.15 -6.62
N SER A 66 14.75 -4.82 -5.34
CA SER A 66 13.73 -5.39 -4.46
C SER A 66 12.35 -4.90 -4.90
N PRO A 67 11.39 -5.80 -5.23
CA PRO A 67 10.01 -5.41 -5.47
C PRO A 67 9.34 -4.79 -4.25
N TRP A 68 9.83 -5.07 -3.04
CA TRP A 68 9.29 -4.49 -1.82
C TRP A 68 9.92 -3.13 -1.49
N HIS A 69 11.25 -3.04 -1.45
CA HIS A 69 11.93 -1.87 -0.88
C HIS A 69 12.34 -0.82 -1.93
N ASP A 70 12.77 -1.25 -3.11
CA ASP A 70 13.43 -0.37 -4.08
C ASP A 70 12.47 0.31 -5.06
N ILE A 71 11.25 -0.21 -5.22
CA ILE A 71 10.21 0.44 -6.04
C ILE A 71 9.52 1.51 -5.19
N PRO A 72 9.45 2.77 -5.63
CA PRO A 72 8.79 3.82 -4.86
C PRO A 72 7.29 3.55 -4.84
N LEU A 73 6.67 3.70 -3.67
CA LEU A 73 5.22 3.60 -3.54
C LEU A 73 4.49 4.64 -4.39
N HIS A 74 4.86 5.91 -4.23
CA HIS A 74 4.14 7.04 -4.82
C HIS A 74 4.75 7.51 -6.14
N LEU A 75 3.89 7.78 -7.13
CA LEU A 75 4.25 8.45 -8.38
C LEU A 75 3.77 9.91 -8.46
N GLY A 76 2.97 10.35 -7.47
CA GLY A 76 2.30 11.66 -7.46
C GLY A 76 0.82 11.55 -7.80
N ASP A 77 0.04 12.59 -7.48
CA ASP A 77 -1.38 12.75 -7.88
C ASP A 77 -2.30 11.56 -7.51
N GLY A 78 -2.04 10.91 -6.38
CA GLY A 78 -2.81 9.73 -5.94
C GLY A 78 -2.58 8.47 -6.78
N VAL A 79 -1.47 8.43 -7.52
CA VAL A 79 -1.03 7.28 -8.32
C VAL A 79 0.08 6.55 -7.61
N PHE A 80 0.00 5.22 -7.65
CA PHE A 80 0.89 4.31 -6.95
C PHE A 80 1.50 3.29 -7.91
N ASN A 81 2.70 2.82 -7.60
CA ASN A 81 3.22 1.60 -8.22
C ASN A 81 2.53 0.39 -7.57
N PHE A 82 2.23 -0.61 -8.39
CA PHE A 82 1.69 -1.90 -7.97
C PHE A 82 2.53 -2.99 -8.63
N VAL A 83 3.00 -3.95 -7.83
CA VAL A 83 3.76 -5.10 -8.31
C VAL A 83 2.82 -6.28 -8.43
N VAL A 84 2.67 -6.81 -9.64
CA VAL A 84 1.84 -7.99 -9.89
C VAL A 84 2.57 -9.24 -9.41
N GLU A 85 1.96 -9.99 -8.51
CA GLU A 85 2.47 -11.29 -8.04
C GLU A 85 1.72 -12.44 -8.72
N ILE A 86 0.39 -12.35 -8.76
CA ILE A 86 -0.49 -13.40 -9.27
C ILE A 86 -1.29 -12.84 -10.46
N PRO A 87 -1.03 -13.32 -11.68
CA PRO A 87 -1.80 -12.94 -12.85
C PRO A 87 -3.29 -13.31 -12.70
N LYS A 88 -4.15 -12.47 -13.26
CA LYS A 88 -5.58 -12.77 -13.44
C LYS A 88 -5.81 -14.15 -14.05
N ASP A 89 -6.83 -14.85 -13.54
CA ASP A 89 -7.26 -16.19 -13.92
C ASP A 89 -6.18 -17.26 -13.72
N THR A 90 -5.41 -17.16 -12.63
CA THR A 90 -4.45 -18.18 -12.21
C THR A 90 -4.62 -18.58 -10.75
N SER A 91 -4.01 -19.69 -10.34
CA SER A 91 -4.14 -20.24 -8.99
C SER A 91 -2.82 -20.41 -8.25
N ALA A 92 -1.66 -20.26 -8.90
CA ALA A 92 -0.38 -20.35 -8.21
C ALA A 92 -0.27 -19.20 -7.21
N LYS A 93 -0.15 -19.52 -5.91
CA LYS A 93 0.01 -18.49 -4.88
C LYS A 93 1.45 -17.99 -4.91
N MET A 94 1.69 -16.99 -5.74
CA MET A 94 2.96 -16.28 -5.83
C MET A 94 2.95 -15.12 -4.84
N GLU A 95 4.09 -14.86 -4.21
CA GLU A 95 4.28 -13.77 -3.26
C GLU A 95 5.74 -13.33 -3.23
N VAL A 96 5.97 -12.08 -2.85
CA VAL A 96 7.29 -11.56 -2.55
C VAL A 96 7.85 -12.30 -1.34
N ALA A 97 9.04 -12.86 -1.50
CA ALA A 97 9.80 -13.53 -0.47
C ALA A 97 10.43 -12.49 0.47
N THR A 98 9.67 -12.03 1.46
CA THR A 98 10.09 -11.03 2.45
C THR A 98 11.27 -11.49 3.33
N ASP A 99 11.56 -12.79 3.33
CA ASP A 99 12.64 -13.47 4.06
C ASP A 99 13.91 -13.69 3.22
N GLU A 100 13.89 -13.36 1.92
CA GLU A 100 15.00 -13.58 1.00
C GLU A 100 15.64 -12.26 0.53
N LEU A 101 16.94 -12.29 0.25
CA LEU A 101 17.68 -11.13 -0.29
C LEU A 101 17.10 -10.67 -1.62
N TYR A 102 16.92 -9.35 -1.75
CA TYR A 102 16.27 -8.69 -2.89
C TYR A 102 14.80 -9.07 -3.09
N THR A 103 14.22 -9.77 -2.11
CA THR A 103 12.82 -10.10 -1.99
C THR A 103 12.17 -10.57 -3.32
N PRO A 104 12.71 -11.60 -4.01
CA PRO A 104 12.14 -12.09 -5.26
C PRO A 104 10.71 -12.59 -5.08
N ILE A 105 9.93 -12.65 -6.16
CA ILE A 105 8.63 -13.32 -6.11
C ILE A 105 8.85 -14.83 -6.22
N LYS A 106 8.30 -15.60 -5.27
CA LYS A 106 8.34 -17.06 -5.22
C LYS A 106 6.93 -17.63 -5.04
N GLN A 107 6.76 -18.92 -5.28
CA GLN A 107 5.50 -19.57 -4.96
C GLN A 107 5.50 -20.00 -3.48
N ASP A 108 4.42 -19.67 -2.77
CA ASP A 108 4.19 -20.12 -1.39
C ASP A 108 4.22 -21.66 -1.32
N THR A 109 4.65 -22.19 -0.18
CA THR A 109 4.73 -23.62 0.06
C THR A 109 3.94 -24.03 1.31
N LYS A 110 3.21 -25.13 1.22
CA LYS A 110 2.44 -25.71 2.33
C LYS A 110 2.84 -27.17 2.47
N LYS A 111 3.43 -27.53 3.62
CA LYS A 111 3.93 -28.89 3.89
C LYS A 111 4.94 -29.38 2.82
N GLY A 112 5.86 -28.50 2.41
CA GLY A 112 6.90 -28.80 1.42
C GLY A 112 6.42 -28.93 -0.03
N LYS A 113 5.16 -28.61 -0.32
CA LYS A 113 4.60 -28.61 -1.67
C LYS A 113 4.19 -27.19 -2.09
N LEU A 114 4.31 -26.91 -3.38
CA LEU A 114 3.84 -25.67 -3.98
C LEU A 114 2.35 -25.48 -3.71
N ARG A 115 2.00 -24.28 -3.25
CA ARG A 115 0.63 -23.93 -2.89
C ARG A 115 -0.11 -23.35 -4.08
N TYR A 116 -1.31 -23.85 -4.29
CA TYR A 116 -2.27 -23.33 -5.24
C TYR A 116 -3.55 -22.95 -4.49
N TYR A 117 -4.19 -21.86 -4.91
CA TYR A 117 -5.55 -21.58 -4.50
C TYR A 117 -6.50 -22.66 -5.05
N PRO A 118 -7.55 -23.04 -4.29
CA PRO A 118 -8.52 -24.01 -4.78
C PRO A 118 -9.38 -23.47 -5.94
N TYR A 119 -9.41 -22.15 -6.11
CA TYR A 119 -10.06 -21.45 -7.21
C TYR A 119 -9.08 -20.43 -7.80
N ASN A 120 -9.22 -20.13 -9.09
CA ASN A 120 -8.43 -19.07 -9.71
C ASN A 120 -8.81 -17.71 -9.10
N ILE A 121 -7.83 -16.82 -8.95
CA ILE A 121 -8.11 -15.42 -8.68
C ILE A 121 -8.54 -14.74 -9.98
N HIS A 122 -9.67 -14.04 -9.99
CA HIS A 122 -10.24 -13.44 -11.21
C HIS A 122 -9.70 -12.03 -11.50
N TRP A 123 -8.67 -11.60 -10.78
CA TRP A 123 -8.06 -10.27 -10.86
C TRP A 123 -6.54 -10.41 -10.84
N ASN A 124 -5.84 -9.38 -11.31
CA ASN A 124 -4.40 -9.34 -11.04
C ASN A 124 -4.22 -8.99 -9.57
N TYR A 125 -3.37 -9.74 -8.89
CA TYR A 125 -3.14 -9.61 -7.46
C TYR A 125 -1.66 -9.42 -7.17
N GLY A 126 -1.37 -8.69 -6.11
CA GLY A 126 -0.02 -8.44 -5.66
C GLY A 126 -0.01 -7.38 -4.58
N LEU A 127 1.00 -6.52 -4.59
CA LEU A 127 1.23 -5.58 -3.48
C LEU A 127 1.56 -4.15 -3.90
N LEU A 128 1.38 -3.23 -2.95
CA LEU A 128 1.99 -1.90 -3.00
C LEU A 128 3.40 -1.93 -2.39
N PRO A 129 4.44 -1.52 -3.12
CA PRO A 129 5.80 -1.55 -2.61
C PRO A 129 5.97 -0.52 -1.50
N GLN A 130 6.97 -0.68 -0.64
CA GLN A 130 7.24 0.18 0.50
C GLN A 130 6.05 0.31 1.46
N THR A 131 5.23 -0.72 1.58
CA THR A 131 4.19 -0.83 2.60
C THR A 131 4.48 -2.02 3.50
N TRP A 132 4.03 -1.96 4.73
CA TRP A 132 4.14 -3.04 5.70
C TRP A 132 3.00 -2.92 6.71
N GLU A 133 2.23 -3.98 6.88
CA GLU A 133 1.26 -4.12 7.96
C GLU A 133 2.02 -4.51 9.24
N ASP A 134 2.04 -3.60 10.23
CA ASP A 134 2.78 -3.81 11.47
C ASP A 134 1.94 -4.68 12.42
N PRO A 135 2.40 -5.88 12.83
CA PRO A 135 1.68 -6.78 13.73
C PRO A 135 1.27 -6.14 15.05
N SER A 136 2.11 -5.22 15.53
CA SER A 136 1.92 -4.58 16.83
C SER A 136 0.85 -3.48 16.81
N PHE A 137 0.37 -3.09 15.62
CA PHE A 137 -0.59 -2.02 15.44
C PHE A 137 -2.01 -2.59 15.26
N SER A 138 -2.92 -2.24 16.16
CA SER A 138 -4.35 -2.53 16.00
C SER A 138 -5.07 -1.34 15.35
N ASN A 139 -5.95 -1.60 14.39
CA ASN A 139 -6.76 -0.53 13.81
C ASN A 139 -7.93 -0.20 14.77
N PRO A 140 -8.03 1.02 15.32
CA PRO A 140 -9.05 1.35 16.32
C PRO A 140 -10.49 1.33 15.77
N LYS A 141 -10.67 1.32 14.44
CA LYS A 141 -11.98 1.20 13.78
C LYS A 141 -12.39 -0.25 13.49
N VAL A 142 -11.50 -1.20 13.75
CA VAL A 142 -11.73 -2.63 13.57
C VAL A 142 -11.54 -3.31 14.92
N GLU A 143 -12.64 -3.59 15.62
CA GLU A 143 -12.57 -4.23 16.94
C GLU A 143 -11.87 -5.59 16.89
N GLY A 144 -10.85 -5.76 17.74
CA GLY A 144 -10.29 -7.06 18.10
C GLY A 144 -9.36 -7.72 17.08
N ALA A 145 -8.87 -6.99 16.07
CA ALA A 145 -7.89 -7.50 15.12
C ALA A 145 -6.52 -6.84 15.34
N LEU A 146 -5.54 -7.64 15.73
CA LEU A 146 -4.13 -7.28 15.71
C LEU A 146 -3.64 -7.35 14.24
N GLY A 147 -2.59 -6.62 13.89
CA GLY A 147 -1.92 -6.83 12.59
C GLY A 147 -1.35 -8.25 12.53
N ASP A 148 -1.20 -8.79 11.33
CA ASP A 148 -0.59 -10.10 11.15
C ASP A 148 0.90 -10.11 11.52
N ASN A 149 1.33 -11.22 12.10
CA ASN A 149 2.74 -11.48 12.36
C ASN A 149 3.46 -12.06 11.12
N ASP A 150 2.75 -12.15 9.99
CA ASP A 150 3.30 -12.28 8.65
C ASP A 150 3.61 -10.86 8.15
N PRO A 151 4.71 -10.61 7.41
CA PRO A 151 4.96 -9.32 6.81
C PRO A 151 4.00 -9.09 5.65
N VAL A 152 2.73 -8.83 5.94
CA VAL A 152 1.77 -8.61 4.88
C VAL A 152 2.04 -7.24 4.31
N LEU A 153 2.51 -7.28 3.09
CA LEU A 153 2.59 -6.15 2.20
C LEU A 153 1.14 -5.79 1.87
N VAL A 154 0.83 -4.50 1.74
CA VAL A 154 -0.56 -4.11 1.47
C VAL A 154 -1.01 -4.74 0.16
N ASP A 155 -1.95 -5.65 0.29
CA ASP A 155 -2.44 -6.47 -0.80
C ASP A 155 -3.37 -5.66 -1.71
N VAL A 156 -3.21 -5.86 -3.02
CA VAL A 156 -3.94 -5.13 -4.04
C VAL A 156 -4.65 -6.10 -4.97
N VAL A 157 -5.93 -5.82 -5.19
CA VAL A 157 -6.76 -6.45 -6.22
C VAL A 157 -6.96 -5.45 -7.35
N GLU A 158 -6.29 -5.67 -8.48
CA GLU A 158 -6.38 -4.82 -9.66
C GLU A 158 -7.50 -5.30 -10.58
N ILE A 159 -8.53 -4.46 -10.76
CA ILE A 159 -9.80 -4.85 -11.39
C ILE A 159 -9.86 -4.66 -12.91
N GLY A 160 -8.75 -4.29 -13.53
CA GLY A 160 -8.65 -4.08 -14.97
C GLY A 160 -8.99 -5.32 -15.79
N GLU A 161 -9.27 -5.08 -17.07
CA GLU A 161 -9.65 -6.15 -17.98
C GLU A 161 -8.47 -7.09 -18.28
N ARG A 162 -7.29 -6.51 -18.51
CA ARG A 162 -6.12 -7.22 -19.04
C ARG A 162 -5.44 -8.07 -17.98
N ARG A 163 -5.14 -9.33 -18.33
CA ARG A 163 -4.22 -10.17 -17.55
C ARG A 163 -2.79 -9.66 -17.66
N ARG A 164 -2.10 -9.61 -16.52
CA ARG A 164 -0.73 -9.07 -16.38
C ARG A 164 0.27 -10.19 -16.11
N LYS A 165 1.57 -9.85 -16.09
CA LYS A 165 2.66 -10.82 -15.87
C LYS A 165 3.18 -10.72 -14.44
N ILE A 166 3.68 -11.83 -13.90
CA ILE A 166 4.38 -11.86 -12.60
C ILE A 166 5.57 -10.89 -12.66
N GLY A 167 5.75 -10.07 -11.62
CA GLY A 167 6.78 -9.05 -11.53
C GLY A 167 6.52 -7.78 -12.36
N GLN A 168 5.39 -7.70 -13.08
CA GLN A 168 5.05 -6.49 -13.83
C GLN A 168 4.70 -5.35 -12.86
N ILE A 169 5.32 -4.19 -13.05
CA ILE A 169 4.96 -2.97 -12.31
C ILE A 169 3.92 -2.19 -13.11
N LEU A 170 2.80 -1.88 -12.48
CA LEU A 170 1.73 -1.05 -13.05
C LEU A 170 1.62 0.27 -12.29
N LYS A 171 1.09 1.28 -12.99
CA LYS A 171 0.59 2.50 -12.36
C LYS A 171 -0.89 2.29 -12.07
N VAL A 172 -1.27 2.37 -10.80
CA VAL A 172 -2.65 2.15 -10.38
C VAL A 172 -3.17 3.33 -9.56
N LYS A 173 -4.49 3.47 -9.53
CA LYS A 173 -5.16 4.32 -8.55
C LYS A 173 -6.05 3.48 -7.63
N PRO A 174 -5.95 3.65 -6.30
CA PRO A 174 -6.85 3.03 -5.34
C PRO A 174 -8.27 3.55 -5.49
N LEU A 175 -9.24 2.68 -5.27
CA LEU A 175 -10.66 2.94 -5.42
C LEU A 175 -11.45 2.60 -4.14
N ALA A 176 -11.06 1.53 -3.46
CA ALA A 176 -11.71 1.08 -2.24
C ALA A 176 -10.77 0.22 -1.39
N ALA A 177 -11.17 -0.06 -0.14
CA ALA A 177 -10.46 -1.00 0.74
C ALA A 177 -11.45 -1.97 1.40
N LEU A 178 -11.09 -3.25 1.46
CA LEU A 178 -11.81 -4.28 2.18
C LEU A 178 -10.99 -4.70 3.40
N ALA A 179 -11.62 -4.68 4.57
CA ALA A 179 -11.01 -5.09 5.83
C ALA A 179 -11.27 -6.59 6.06
N MET A 180 -10.41 -7.48 5.55
CA MET A 180 -10.55 -8.91 5.80
C MET A 180 -10.01 -9.23 7.19
N ILE A 181 -10.67 -10.14 7.91
CA ILE A 181 -10.21 -10.70 9.16
C ILE A 181 -9.85 -12.16 8.91
N ASP A 182 -8.56 -12.44 8.85
CA ASP A 182 -8.00 -13.77 8.66
C ASP A 182 -7.53 -14.32 10.00
N LYS A 183 -8.24 -15.30 10.55
CA LYS A 183 -7.90 -15.91 11.85
C LYS A 183 -7.70 -14.94 13.04
N GLY A 184 -8.31 -13.76 12.98
CA GLY A 184 -8.19 -12.73 14.02
C GLY A 184 -7.19 -11.63 13.71
N GLU A 185 -6.50 -11.73 12.58
CA GLU A 185 -5.58 -10.73 12.06
C GLU A 185 -6.29 -9.88 11.00
N LEU A 186 -5.98 -8.59 10.97
CA LEU A 186 -6.50 -7.67 9.97
C LEU A 186 -5.61 -7.74 8.73
N ASP A 187 -6.22 -8.01 7.59
CA ASP A 187 -5.57 -8.13 6.29
C ASP A 187 -6.30 -7.21 5.30
N TRP A 188 -5.66 -6.09 4.93
CA TRP A 188 -6.29 -5.11 4.05
C TRP A 188 -6.18 -5.50 2.58
N LYS A 189 -7.32 -5.59 1.89
CA LYS A 189 -7.37 -5.74 0.44
C LYS A 189 -7.73 -4.41 -0.22
N ILE A 190 -6.75 -3.74 -0.80
CA ILE A 190 -6.96 -2.52 -1.58
C ILE A 190 -7.48 -2.89 -2.96
N VAL A 191 -8.61 -2.32 -3.36
CA VAL A 191 -9.15 -2.43 -4.71
C VAL A 191 -8.62 -1.26 -5.53
N ALA A 192 -7.96 -1.55 -6.65
CA ALA A 192 -7.35 -0.54 -7.51
C ALA A 192 -7.60 -0.84 -8.99
N ILE A 193 -7.38 0.15 -9.85
CA ILE A 193 -7.43 -0.01 -11.31
C ILE A 193 -6.16 0.53 -11.95
N SER A 194 -5.63 -0.18 -12.94
CA SER A 194 -4.49 0.33 -13.71
C SER A 194 -4.87 1.54 -14.56
N LEU A 195 -3.98 2.53 -14.63
CA LEU A 195 -4.20 3.75 -15.40
C LEU A 195 -4.22 3.55 -16.92
N ASP A 196 -3.69 2.42 -17.40
CA ASP A 196 -3.74 2.06 -18.82
C ASP A 196 -5.03 1.28 -19.21
N ASP A 197 -5.91 1.01 -18.24
CA ASP A 197 -7.22 0.40 -18.50
C ASP A 197 -8.15 1.43 -19.17
N PRO A 198 -8.89 1.05 -20.23
CA PRO A 198 -9.81 1.96 -20.92
C PRO A 198 -10.87 2.58 -20.01
N ARG A 199 -11.28 1.88 -18.94
CA ARG A 199 -12.29 2.34 -17.99
C ARG A 199 -11.69 3.08 -16.79
N ALA A 200 -10.37 3.21 -16.70
CA ALA A 200 -9.71 3.88 -15.59
C ALA A 200 -10.27 5.30 -15.39
N SER A 201 -10.48 6.07 -16.45
CA SER A 201 -11.03 7.43 -16.36
C SER A 201 -12.45 7.50 -15.78
N LEU A 202 -13.24 6.43 -15.89
CA LEU A 202 -14.64 6.35 -15.46
C LEU A 202 -14.80 6.05 -13.96
N VAL A 203 -13.74 5.57 -13.31
CA VAL A 203 -13.83 5.03 -11.94
C VAL A 203 -12.88 5.75 -11.01
N ASN A 204 -13.40 6.53 -10.06
CA ASN A 204 -12.58 7.35 -9.17
C ASN A 204 -12.82 7.09 -7.68
N ASP A 205 -13.91 6.43 -7.32
CA ASP A 205 -14.24 6.01 -5.95
C ASP A 205 -15.04 4.70 -5.96
N VAL A 206 -15.36 4.19 -4.77
CA VAL A 206 -16.07 2.92 -4.53
C VAL A 206 -17.42 2.83 -5.26
N ASP A 207 -18.18 3.92 -5.34
CA ASP A 207 -19.49 3.94 -6.00
C ASP A 207 -19.37 3.79 -7.52
N ASP A 208 -18.31 4.34 -8.12
CA ASP A 208 -18.06 4.18 -9.55
C ASP A 208 -17.67 2.74 -9.90
N VAL A 209 -17.06 2.01 -8.96
CA VAL A 209 -16.75 0.58 -9.15
C VAL A 209 -18.05 -0.19 -9.33
N GLU A 210 -19.03 -0.01 -8.46
CA GLU A 210 -20.30 -0.74 -8.58
C GLU A 210 -21.07 -0.32 -9.85
N LYS A 211 -20.93 0.94 -10.28
CA LYS A 211 -21.56 1.44 -11.51
C LYS A 211 -20.94 0.87 -12.80
N HIS A 212 -19.61 0.78 -12.87
CA HIS A 212 -18.88 0.41 -14.09
C HIS A 212 -18.33 -1.02 -14.10
N PHE A 213 -18.33 -1.67 -12.93
CA PHE A 213 -17.90 -3.04 -12.66
C PHE A 213 -18.88 -3.72 -11.68
N PRO A 214 -20.17 -3.82 -12.03
CA PRO A 214 -21.23 -4.26 -11.12
C PRO A 214 -20.94 -5.64 -10.53
N GLY A 215 -21.14 -5.78 -9.22
CA GLY A 215 -20.90 -7.01 -8.46
C GLY A 215 -19.42 -7.34 -8.20
N THR A 216 -18.47 -6.54 -8.70
CA THR A 216 -17.03 -6.85 -8.55
C THR A 216 -16.58 -6.80 -7.10
N LEU A 217 -17.00 -5.80 -6.32
CA LEU A 217 -16.64 -5.70 -4.89
C LEU A 217 -17.18 -6.87 -4.08
N VAL A 218 -18.41 -7.31 -4.39
CA VAL A 218 -19.04 -8.48 -3.79
C VAL A 218 -18.27 -9.75 -4.16
N ALA A 219 -17.91 -9.92 -5.43
CA ALA A 219 -17.15 -11.06 -5.90
C ALA A 219 -15.77 -11.14 -5.25
N ILE A 220 -15.05 -10.02 -5.11
CA ILE A 220 -13.75 -9.96 -4.42
C ILE A 220 -13.93 -10.41 -2.97
N ARG A 221 -14.89 -9.81 -2.25
CA ARG A 221 -15.18 -10.17 -0.86
C ARG A 221 -15.51 -11.65 -0.71
N ASP A 222 -16.40 -12.19 -1.55
CA ASP A 222 -16.84 -13.57 -1.46
C ASP A 222 -15.71 -14.55 -1.80
N TRP A 223 -14.84 -14.21 -2.76
CA TRP A 223 -13.65 -15.00 -3.05
C TRP A 223 -12.73 -15.08 -1.81
N PHE A 224 -12.40 -13.95 -1.20
CA PHE A 224 -11.55 -13.89 0.00
C PHE A 224 -12.21 -14.45 1.27
N ARG A 225 -13.54 -14.46 1.33
CA ARG A 225 -14.31 -15.15 2.37
C ARG A 225 -14.11 -16.66 2.27
N ASP A 226 -14.22 -17.22 1.06
CA ASP A 226 -14.43 -18.66 0.86
C ASP A 226 -13.17 -19.43 0.42
N TYR A 227 -12.11 -18.76 -0.05
CA TYR A 227 -10.95 -19.44 -0.65
C TYR A 227 -10.21 -20.44 0.26
N LYS A 228 -10.39 -20.35 1.58
CA LYS A 228 -9.79 -21.28 2.56
C LYS A 228 -10.73 -22.43 2.96
N ILE A 229 -12.00 -22.41 2.53
CA ILE A 229 -12.99 -23.46 2.86
C ILE A 229 -12.60 -24.83 2.30
N PRO A 230 -12.17 -24.98 1.03
CA PRO A 230 -11.73 -26.28 0.50
C PRO A 230 -10.51 -26.84 1.22
N ASP A 231 -9.75 -25.97 1.88
CA ASP A 231 -8.58 -26.28 2.71
C ASP A 231 -8.97 -26.74 4.14
N GLY A 232 -10.27 -26.87 4.42
CA GLY A 232 -10.83 -27.28 5.72
C GLY A 232 -10.83 -26.18 6.78
N LYS A 233 -10.60 -24.92 6.40
CA LYS A 233 -10.63 -23.76 7.31
C LYS A 233 -12.01 -23.08 7.26
N PRO A 234 -12.43 -22.37 8.33
CA PRO A 234 -13.65 -21.58 8.29
C PRO A 234 -13.55 -20.44 7.28
N ALA A 235 -14.71 -19.92 6.87
CA ALA A 235 -14.81 -18.70 6.10
C ALA A 235 -14.15 -17.52 6.83
N ASN A 236 -13.40 -16.69 6.11
CA ASN A 236 -12.89 -15.44 6.65
C ASN A 236 -14.03 -14.46 6.92
N ARG A 237 -13.80 -13.50 7.81
CA ARG A 237 -14.79 -12.44 8.11
C ARG A 237 -14.33 -11.13 7.51
N PHE A 238 -15.24 -10.17 7.40
CA PHE A 238 -14.89 -8.80 7.03
C PHE A 238 -15.36 -7.84 8.11
N ALA A 239 -14.53 -6.85 8.42
CA ALA A 239 -14.93 -5.73 9.27
C ALA A 239 -15.74 -4.70 8.47
N LEU A 240 -16.02 -3.55 9.09
CA LEU A 240 -16.74 -2.43 8.47
C LEU A 240 -18.11 -2.82 7.87
N GLY A 241 -18.78 -3.79 8.50
CA GLY A 241 -20.09 -4.27 8.08
C GLY A 241 -20.09 -5.02 6.74
N ASN A 242 -18.99 -5.71 6.40
CA ASN A 242 -18.82 -6.45 5.13
C ASN A 242 -18.90 -5.57 3.87
N LYS A 243 -18.60 -4.27 4.00
CA LYS A 243 -18.62 -3.29 2.92
C LYS A 243 -17.21 -2.79 2.61
N ALA A 244 -16.98 -2.45 1.35
CA ALA A 244 -15.78 -1.76 0.94
C ALA A 244 -15.81 -0.31 1.46
N ALA A 245 -14.72 0.11 2.09
CA ALA A 245 -14.50 1.51 2.43
C ALA A 245 -14.09 2.29 1.17
N ASN A 246 -14.40 3.58 1.16
CA ASN A 246 -14.14 4.45 0.01
C ASN A 246 -12.64 4.70 -0.23
N LYS A 247 -12.33 5.41 -1.32
CA LYS A 247 -10.97 5.74 -1.72
C LYS A 247 -10.19 6.50 -0.63
N ASP A 248 -10.79 7.47 0.04
CA ASP A 248 -10.11 8.24 1.07
C ASP A 248 -9.63 7.35 2.22
N TYR A 249 -10.45 6.37 2.60
CA TYR A 249 -10.07 5.38 3.59
C TYR A 249 -8.95 4.47 3.08
N ALA A 250 -9.02 4.02 1.84
CA ALA A 250 -7.96 3.23 1.21
C ALA A 250 -6.62 3.99 1.21
N LEU A 251 -6.62 5.27 0.80
CA LEU A 251 -5.44 6.13 0.83
C LEU A 251 -4.88 6.30 2.24
N LYS A 252 -5.75 6.41 3.24
CA LYS A 252 -5.34 6.46 4.64
C LYS A 252 -4.57 5.19 5.05
N ILE A 253 -5.10 4.00 4.74
CA ILE A 253 -4.45 2.72 5.06
C ILE A 253 -3.10 2.59 4.35
N ILE A 254 -3.03 2.97 3.08
CA ILE A 254 -1.78 2.94 2.30
C ILE A 254 -0.71 3.85 2.93
N ASN A 255 -1.10 5.03 3.43
CA ASN A 255 -0.16 5.92 4.09
C ASN A 255 0.28 5.37 5.47
N GLU A 256 -0.65 4.84 6.28
CA GLU A 256 -0.32 4.25 7.59
C GLU A 256 0.68 3.10 7.46
N THR A 257 0.49 2.22 6.47
CA THR A 257 1.37 1.08 6.20
C THR A 257 2.71 1.49 5.56
N ASN A 258 2.73 2.57 4.77
CA ASN A 258 3.99 3.17 4.33
C ASN A 258 4.79 3.77 5.48
N GLU A 259 4.13 4.40 6.45
CA GLU A 259 4.78 4.91 7.66
C GLU A 259 5.35 3.78 8.51
N SER A 260 4.62 2.67 8.66
CA SER A 260 5.11 1.44 9.31
C SER A 260 6.35 0.88 8.61
N TRP A 261 6.30 0.73 7.28
CA TRP A 261 7.47 0.34 6.49
C TRP A 261 8.66 1.29 6.68
N ALA A 262 8.42 2.61 6.70
CA ALA A 262 9.48 3.59 6.91
C ALA A 262 10.13 3.46 8.30
N LYS A 263 9.36 3.10 9.34
CA LYS A 263 9.88 2.80 10.69
C LYS A 263 10.69 1.50 10.69
N LEU A 264 10.21 0.46 10.00
CA LEU A 264 10.92 -0.80 9.79
C LEU A 264 12.29 -0.57 9.13
N MET A 265 12.34 0.17 8.02
CA MET A 265 13.58 0.47 7.30
C MET A 265 14.56 1.32 8.11
N LYS A 266 14.05 2.18 9.00
CA LYS A 266 14.87 2.94 9.97
C LYS A 266 15.32 2.11 11.17
N ARG A 267 14.94 0.82 11.24
CA ARG A 267 15.17 -0.08 12.38
C ARG A 267 14.61 0.48 13.69
N SER A 268 13.56 1.29 13.61
CA SER A 268 12.84 1.81 14.78
C SER A 268 11.91 0.75 15.36
N ILE A 269 11.62 -0.31 14.58
CA ILE A 269 10.85 -1.49 14.97
C ILE A 269 11.73 -2.71 14.65
N PRO A 270 11.74 -3.77 15.48
CA PRO A 270 12.49 -5.00 15.18
C PRO A 270 12.06 -5.60 13.84
N SER A 271 13.02 -5.99 13.01
CA SER A 271 12.73 -6.57 11.69
C SER A 271 12.41 -8.06 11.73
N GLY A 272 12.59 -8.75 12.86
CA GLY A 272 12.43 -10.21 12.93
C GLY A 272 13.25 -10.91 11.83
N ASP A 273 12.59 -11.79 11.08
CA ASP A 273 13.16 -12.58 9.98
C ASP A 273 13.11 -11.85 8.62
N LEU A 274 12.72 -10.58 8.58
CA LEU A 274 12.55 -9.81 7.35
C LEU A 274 13.89 -9.39 6.75
N SER A 275 14.07 -9.67 5.46
CA SER A 275 15.12 -9.04 4.66
C SER A 275 14.80 -7.56 4.48
N LEU A 276 15.76 -6.70 4.81
CA LEU A 276 15.69 -5.25 4.56
C LEU A 276 16.55 -4.84 3.35
N LEU A 277 16.96 -5.82 2.54
CA LEU A 277 17.85 -5.71 1.38
C LEU A 277 17.17 -6.27 0.13
#